data_AF-A0A818IEB1-F1
#
_entry.id   AF-A0A818IEB1-F1
#
_cell.length_a   1.000
_cell.length_b   1.000
_cell.length_c   1.000
_cell.angle_alpha   90.00
_cell.angle_beta   90.00
_cell.angle_gamma   90.00
#
_symmetry.space_group_name_H-M   'P 1'
#
loop_
_entity.id
_entity.type
_entity.pdbx_description
1 polymer ?
#
loop_
_entity_poly.entity_id
_entity_poly.type
_entity_poly.pdbx_seq_one_letter_code
_entity_poly.pdbx_strand_id
1 'polypeptide(L)'
;MQTINVSSHYTSTGRNETTCQAALGYAFAAGATDGHGDFDFKQSTNSTNPFWQYLSSFIATPTPEQIQCQAPKPILLDVGQTKPIEWVPFILPLQIFQIGQLIIVAVPGEFTTMSGRRLKSTIKQAFQDAGTWTPYSHIVIAGLANSYAHYITTYEEYQQQRYEGGSTLYGPHTLAAYQQLFYDLANNLARNQSVLSGPQPFDIRGRTISFLPPPLWDSVPIGKKFGDVITDVASSYKPGDTVRCSWWGANPRNDLFTEKSFLYVDQLVNEKWVEKDDIFMCVSLASYLVYSV
;
A
#
# COMPACT_ATOMS: atom_id res chain seq x y z
N MET A 1 -0.97 -14.81 8.27
CA MET A 1 -2.09 -14.04 8.83
C MET A 1 -3.45 -14.63 8.56
N GLN A 2 -3.60 -15.57 7.63
CA GLN A 2 -4.84 -16.34 7.53
C GLN A 2 -4.94 -17.34 8.68
N THR A 3 -6.14 -17.54 9.23
CA THR A 3 -6.46 -18.59 10.22
C THR A 3 -5.57 -18.60 11.47
N ILE A 4 -5.17 -17.42 11.94
CA ILE A 4 -4.43 -17.24 13.20
C ILE A 4 -5.42 -17.23 14.35
N ASN A 5 -5.21 -18.09 15.34
CA ASN A 5 -5.98 -18.07 16.58
C ASN A 5 -5.58 -16.87 17.43
N VAL A 6 -6.58 -16.11 17.87
CA VAL A 6 -6.43 -14.89 18.66
C VAL A 6 -7.07 -15.11 20.02
N SER A 7 -6.30 -14.92 21.07
CA SER A 7 -6.74 -15.00 22.46
C SER A 7 -7.76 -13.92 22.78
N SER A 8 -8.74 -14.25 23.62
CA SER A 8 -9.75 -13.34 24.15
C SER A 8 -9.19 -12.07 24.78
N HIS A 9 -7.94 -12.08 25.23
CA HIS A 9 -7.27 -10.90 25.78
C HIS A 9 -7.16 -9.74 24.76
N TYR A 10 -6.99 -10.06 23.47
CA TYR A 10 -6.78 -9.06 22.41
C TYR A 10 -8.06 -8.74 21.64
N THR A 11 -9.12 -9.54 21.78
CA THR A 11 -10.34 -9.39 20.97
C THR A 11 -11.33 -8.45 21.66
N SER A 12 -11.97 -7.58 20.89
CA SER A 12 -13.07 -6.75 21.39
C SER A 12 -14.33 -7.56 21.76
N THR A 13 -14.41 -8.84 21.35
CA THR A 13 -15.51 -9.75 21.68
C THR A 13 -15.33 -10.46 23.02
N GLY A 14 -14.13 -10.41 23.61
CA GLY A 14 -13.82 -11.12 24.86
C GLY A 14 -13.79 -12.64 24.73
N ARG A 15 -13.76 -13.18 23.50
CA ARG A 15 -13.69 -14.62 23.21
C ARG A 15 -12.46 -14.93 22.37
N ASN A 16 -12.05 -16.20 22.37
CA ASN A 16 -11.07 -16.64 21.39
C ASN A 16 -11.69 -16.57 20.00
N GLU A 17 -11.01 -15.89 19.09
CA GLU A 17 -11.45 -15.69 17.72
C GLU A 17 -10.34 -16.14 16.76
N THR A 18 -10.62 -16.12 15.46
CA THR A 18 -9.64 -16.52 14.43
C THR A 18 -9.66 -15.50 13.30
N THR A 19 -8.52 -15.22 12.69
CA THR A 19 -8.48 -14.41 11.45
C THR A 19 -9.00 -15.20 10.26
N CYS A 20 -9.54 -14.50 9.26
CA CYS A 20 -10.19 -15.11 8.11
C CYS A 20 -9.21 -15.37 6.96
N GLN A 21 -9.67 -16.15 5.97
CA GLN A 21 -9.07 -16.11 4.64
C GLN A 21 -9.20 -14.69 4.09
N ALA A 22 -8.26 -14.24 3.27
CA ALA A 22 -8.22 -12.85 2.84
C ALA A 22 -9.40 -12.48 1.91
N ALA A 23 -10.10 -11.38 2.18
CA ALA A 23 -11.16 -10.89 1.32
C ALA A 23 -11.27 -9.37 1.32
N LEU A 24 -11.58 -8.81 0.15
CA LEU A 24 -11.89 -7.39 -0.04
C LEU A 24 -13.40 -7.20 -0.10
N GLY A 25 -13.90 -6.21 0.63
CA GLY A 25 -15.32 -5.89 0.69
C GLY A 25 -15.77 -4.99 -0.45
N TYR A 26 -17.08 -4.80 -0.60
CA TYR A 26 -17.63 -3.84 -1.57
C TYR A 26 -17.11 -2.41 -1.35
N ALA A 27 -16.90 -2.02 -0.09
CA ALA A 27 -16.39 -0.69 0.26
C ALA A 27 -14.95 -0.44 -0.22
N PHE A 28 -14.16 -1.48 -0.52
CA PHE A 28 -12.85 -1.32 -1.15
C PHE A 28 -12.97 -0.68 -2.53
N ALA A 29 -13.96 -1.10 -3.34
CA ALA A 29 -14.15 -0.56 -4.69
C ALA A 29 -14.69 0.88 -4.70
N ALA A 30 -15.19 1.39 -3.57
CA ALA A 30 -15.66 2.78 -3.46
C ALA A 30 -14.53 3.82 -3.36
N GLY A 31 -13.29 3.37 -3.10
CA GLY A 31 -12.15 4.24 -2.83
C GLY A 31 -12.37 5.17 -1.63
N ALA A 32 -11.50 6.18 -1.50
CA ALA A 32 -11.52 7.17 -0.43
C ALA A 32 -11.77 8.58 -0.98
N THR A 33 -11.76 9.60 -0.11
CA THR A 33 -11.87 11.00 -0.54
C THR A 33 -10.66 11.47 -1.36
N ASP A 34 -9.50 10.84 -1.14
CA ASP A 34 -8.24 11.23 -1.77
C ASP A 34 -7.99 10.46 -3.09
N GLY A 35 -8.94 9.59 -3.46
CA GLY A 35 -8.92 8.77 -4.65
C GLY A 35 -10.25 8.01 -4.72
N HIS A 36 -11.24 8.62 -5.39
CA HIS A 36 -12.55 8.01 -5.53
C HIS A 36 -12.44 6.70 -6.32
N GLY A 37 -13.15 5.69 -5.84
CA GLY A 37 -13.33 4.46 -6.60
C GLY A 37 -14.13 4.74 -7.88
N ASP A 38 -13.94 3.88 -8.86
CA ASP A 38 -14.72 3.91 -10.09
C ASP A 38 -16.06 3.16 -9.88
N PHE A 39 -17.08 3.44 -10.71
CA PHE A 39 -18.45 2.91 -10.61
C PHE A 39 -19.28 3.36 -9.38
N ASP A 40 -20.56 2.92 -9.31
CA ASP A 40 -21.55 3.26 -8.27
C ASP A 40 -21.29 2.65 -6.86
N PHE A 41 -20.04 2.30 -6.53
CA PHE A 41 -19.70 1.75 -5.22
C PHE A 41 -19.73 2.83 -4.12
N LYS A 42 -20.22 2.47 -2.93
CA LYS A 42 -20.33 3.37 -1.76
C LYS A 42 -19.57 2.82 -0.56
N GLN A 43 -18.88 3.70 0.15
CA GLN A 43 -18.32 3.37 1.47
C GLN A 43 -19.46 3.11 2.47
N SER A 44 -19.16 2.35 3.54
CA SER A 44 -20.13 1.96 4.57
C SER A 44 -21.30 1.12 4.06
N THR A 45 -21.03 0.26 3.07
CA THR A 45 -22.01 -0.72 2.60
C THR A 45 -21.83 -2.05 3.32
N ASN A 46 -22.93 -2.57 3.87
CA ASN A 46 -23.06 -3.93 4.38
C ASN A 46 -23.96 -4.80 3.48
N SER A 47 -24.35 -4.30 2.31
CA SER A 47 -25.18 -5.00 1.33
C SER A 47 -24.39 -5.33 0.07
N THR A 48 -24.79 -6.40 -0.62
CA THR A 48 -24.22 -6.84 -1.88
C THR A 48 -25.03 -6.33 -3.09
N ASN A 49 -24.47 -6.46 -4.29
CA ASN A 49 -25.16 -6.18 -5.54
C ASN A 49 -25.13 -7.42 -6.46
N PRO A 50 -26.28 -7.90 -6.99
CA PRO A 50 -26.34 -9.12 -7.81
C PRO A 50 -25.42 -9.10 -9.05
N PHE A 51 -25.26 -7.96 -9.72
CA PHE A 51 -24.39 -7.82 -10.89
C PHE A 51 -22.91 -8.02 -10.51
N TRP A 52 -22.47 -7.34 -9.45
CA TRP A 52 -21.10 -7.45 -8.98
C TRP A 52 -20.79 -8.80 -8.34
N GLN A 53 -21.77 -9.45 -7.69
CA GLN A 53 -21.64 -10.83 -7.24
C GLN A 53 -21.42 -11.80 -8.41
N TYR A 54 -22.16 -11.63 -9.51
CA TYR A 54 -21.97 -12.45 -10.69
C TYR A 54 -20.57 -12.28 -11.27
N LEU A 55 -20.10 -11.03 -11.42
CA LEU A 55 -18.76 -10.77 -11.93
C LEU A 55 -17.65 -11.28 -11.00
N SER A 56 -17.79 -11.12 -9.68
CA SER A 56 -16.78 -11.61 -8.75
C SER A 56 -16.74 -13.14 -8.63
N SER A 57 -17.85 -13.82 -8.90
CA SER A 57 -17.92 -15.28 -8.90
C SER A 57 -17.00 -15.95 -9.92
N PHE A 58 -16.63 -15.24 -11.00
CA PHE A 58 -15.62 -15.70 -11.95
C PHE A 58 -14.20 -15.71 -11.39
N ILE A 59 -13.95 -15.00 -10.28
CA ILE A 59 -12.66 -14.98 -9.58
C ILE A 59 -12.65 -16.06 -8.50
N ALA A 60 -13.58 -15.97 -7.55
CA ALA A 60 -13.80 -16.97 -6.51
C ALA A 60 -15.18 -16.75 -5.86
N THR A 61 -15.92 -17.82 -5.60
CA THR A 61 -17.19 -17.76 -4.87
C THR A 61 -16.94 -17.95 -3.37
N PRO A 62 -17.26 -16.96 -2.50
CA PRO A 62 -17.03 -17.08 -1.06
C PRO A 62 -17.86 -18.22 -0.44
N THR A 63 -17.24 -19.02 0.43
CA THR A 63 -17.96 -20.07 1.17
C THR A 63 -18.81 -19.48 2.30
N PRO A 64 -19.84 -20.18 2.80
CA PRO A 64 -20.62 -19.73 3.95
C PRO A 64 -19.77 -19.42 5.20
N GLU A 65 -18.74 -20.23 5.45
CA GLU A 65 -17.80 -20.05 6.57
C GLU A 65 -16.99 -18.76 6.41
N GLN A 66 -16.56 -18.47 5.18
CA GLN A 66 -15.81 -17.26 4.86
C GLN A 66 -16.67 -16.00 5.00
N ILE A 67 -17.93 -16.06 4.53
CA ILE A 67 -18.91 -14.98 4.72
C ILE A 67 -19.14 -14.72 6.22
N GLN A 68 -19.31 -15.79 7.00
CA GLN A 68 -19.51 -15.68 8.45
C GLN A 68 -18.27 -15.08 9.15
N CYS A 69 -17.07 -15.53 8.78
CA CYS A 69 -15.83 -15.05 9.37
C CYS A 69 -15.60 -13.56 9.07
N GLN A 70 -15.83 -13.13 7.82
CA GLN A 70 -15.60 -11.75 7.39
C GLN A 70 -16.70 -10.79 7.85
N ALA A 71 -17.82 -11.28 8.38
CA ALA A 71 -18.94 -10.45 8.80
C ALA A 71 -18.50 -9.26 9.69
N PRO A 72 -19.07 -8.06 9.49
CA PRO A 72 -20.20 -7.73 8.62
C PRO A 72 -19.80 -7.39 7.17
N LYS A 73 -18.54 -7.58 6.76
CA LYS A 73 -18.06 -7.23 5.41
C LYS A 73 -18.83 -8.00 4.33
N PRO A 74 -19.52 -7.32 3.41
CA PRO A 74 -19.99 -7.96 2.19
C PRO A 74 -18.80 -8.19 1.28
N ILE A 75 -18.43 -9.46 1.07
CA ILE A 75 -17.26 -9.82 0.26
C ILE A 75 -17.53 -9.47 -1.21
N LEU A 76 -16.67 -8.63 -1.78
CA LEU A 76 -16.61 -8.37 -3.22
C LEU A 76 -15.63 -9.34 -3.89
N LEU A 77 -14.40 -9.44 -3.37
CA LEU A 77 -13.36 -10.32 -3.92
C LEU A 77 -12.83 -11.26 -2.83
N ASP A 78 -12.99 -12.57 -3.02
CA ASP A 78 -12.42 -13.59 -2.12
C ASP A 78 -10.99 -13.96 -2.51
N VAL A 79 -10.09 -12.97 -2.36
CA VAL A 79 -8.69 -13.03 -2.84
C VAL A 79 -7.84 -14.08 -2.13
N GLY A 80 -8.28 -14.62 -1.00
CA GLY A 80 -7.63 -15.73 -0.29
C GLY A 80 -7.79 -17.08 -0.99
N GLN A 81 -8.78 -17.22 -1.88
CA GLN A 81 -9.08 -18.47 -2.58
C GLN A 81 -8.56 -18.50 -4.03
N THR A 82 -7.86 -17.45 -4.48
CA THR A 82 -7.41 -17.34 -5.87
C THR A 82 -6.33 -18.36 -6.20
N LYS A 83 -6.47 -19.01 -7.36
CA LYS A 83 -5.52 -19.97 -7.94
C LYS A 83 -5.21 -19.57 -9.39
N PRO A 84 -4.03 -19.94 -9.95
CA PRO A 84 -2.93 -20.69 -9.34
C PRO A 84 -1.95 -19.83 -8.52
N ILE A 85 -2.07 -18.50 -8.58
CA ILE A 85 -1.19 -17.55 -7.90
C ILE A 85 -2.01 -16.82 -6.83
N GLU A 86 -1.42 -16.65 -5.65
CA GLU A 86 -2.01 -15.89 -4.55
C GLU A 86 -2.04 -14.40 -4.91
N TRP A 87 -3.21 -13.77 -4.83
CA TRP A 87 -3.36 -12.36 -5.19
C TRP A 87 -2.92 -11.41 -4.07
N VAL A 88 -2.85 -11.90 -2.84
CA VAL A 88 -2.42 -11.15 -1.65
C VAL A 88 -1.48 -12.01 -0.81
N PRO A 89 -0.57 -11.41 -0.03
CA PRO A 89 0.35 -12.18 0.81
C PRO A 89 -0.40 -12.89 1.94
N PHE A 90 -0.10 -14.16 2.19
CA PHE A 90 -0.66 -14.92 3.32
C PHE A 90 0.30 -14.99 4.51
N ILE A 91 1.60 -14.93 4.21
CA ILE A 91 2.71 -14.89 5.16
C ILE A 91 3.22 -13.45 5.20
N LEU A 92 3.21 -12.83 6.38
CA LEU A 92 3.57 -11.43 6.55
C LEU A 92 4.77 -11.27 7.48
N PRO A 93 5.72 -10.39 7.13
CA PRO A 93 6.85 -10.07 7.99
C PRO A 93 6.43 -9.17 9.14
N LEU A 94 6.73 -9.56 10.37
CA LEU A 94 6.59 -8.74 11.58
C LEU A 94 7.98 -8.45 12.13
N GLN A 95 8.28 -7.19 12.41
CA GLN A 95 9.62 -6.79 12.82
C GLN A 95 9.58 -5.60 13.79
N ILE A 96 10.45 -5.65 14.80
CA ILE A 96 10.70 -4.55 15.73
C ILE A 96 12.20 -4.29 15.78
N PHE A 97 12.60 -3.04 15.63
CA PHE A 97 13.95 -2.58 15.95
C PHE A 97 13.93 -1.82 17.27
N GLN A 98 14.93 -2.07 18.11
CA GLN A 98 15.21 -1.24 19.28
C GLN A 98 16.60 -0.61 19.12
N ILE A 99 16.65 0.72 19.15
CA ILE A 99 17.87 1.53 19.06
C ILE A 99 17.90 2.43 20.29
N GLY A 100 18.59 1.97 21.35
CA GLY A 100 18.54 2.64 22.65
C GLY A 100 17.09 2.71 23.17
N GLN A 101 16.58 3.93 23.35
CA GLN A 101 15.21 4.19 23.79
C GLN A 101 14.18 4.23 22.65
N LEU A 102 14.60 4.22 21.38
CA LEU A 102 13.71 4.23 20.22
C LEU A 102 13.31 2.81 19.83
N ILE A 103 12.00 2.56 19.75
CA ILE A 103 11.40 1.29 19.33
C ILE A 103 10.63 1.55 18.03
N ILE A 104 11.10 0.97 16.93
CA ILE A 104 10.49 1.09 15.59
C ILE A 104 9.75 -0.21 15.30
N VAL A 105 8.44 -0.11 15.12
CA VAL A 105 7.55 -1.24 14.84
C VAL A 105 7.21 -1.19 13.35
N ALA A 106 7.82 -2.08 12.57
CA ALA A 106 7.59 -2.18 11.13
C ALA A 106 6.35 -3.04 10.88
N VAL A 107 5.30 -2.42 10.33
CA VAL A 107 4.01 -3.09 10.05
C VAL A 107 3.76 -3.20 8.55
N PRO A 108 3.39 -4.39 8.03
CA PRO A 108 3.25 -4.65 6.60
C PRO A 108 1.87 -4.24 6.07
N GLY A 109 1.50 -2.98 6.26
CA GLY A 109 0.22 -2.44 5.83
C GLY A 109 -0.07 -1.04 6.38
N GLU A 110 -1.33 -0.63 6.25
CA GLU A 110 -1.83 0.70 6.56
C GLU A 110 -2.70 0.66 7.83
N PHE A 111 -2.10 0.95 8.97
CA PHE A 111 -2.83 1.02 10.23
C PHE A 111 -3.63 2.32 10.32
N THR A 112 -4.91 2.22 10.67
CA THR A 112 -5.67 3.42 11.06
C THR A 112 -5.07 4.06 12.30
N THR A 113 -5.49 5.30 12.58
CA THR A 113 -5.01 6.04 13.76
C THR A 113 -5.21 5.24 15.05
N MET A 114 -6.38 4.65 15.27
CA MET A 114 -6.65 3.91 16.49
C MET A 114 -5.98 2.53 16.50
N SER A 115 -5.87 1.85 15.35
CA SER A 115 -5.06 0.64 15.24
C SER A 115 -3.60 0.88 15.67
N GLY A 116 -2.99 1.94 15.15
CA GLY A 116 -1.61 2.32 15.50
C GLY A 116 -1.46 2.66 16.98
N ARG A 117 -2.41 3.42 17.56
CA ARG A 117 -2.41 3.76 19.01
C ARG A 117 -2.53 2.51 19.88
N ARG A 118 -3.44 1.59 19.56
CA ARG A 118 -3.64 0.34 20.29
C ARG A 118 -2.40 -0.55 20.20
N LEU A 119 -1.80 -0.68 19.01
CA LEU A 119 -0.55 -1.42 18.85
C LEU A 119 0.58 -0.80 19.68
N LYS A 120 0.77 0.53 19.67
CA LYS A 120 1.76 1.19 20.54
C LYS A 120 1.54 0.87 22.02
N SER A 121 0.28 0.83 22.48
CA SER A 121 -0.05 0.44 23.86
C SER A 121 0.37 -1.00 24.14
N THR A 122 0.14 -1.92 23.21
CA THR A 122 0.55 -3.32 23.33
C THR A 122 2.07 -3.48 23.40
N ILE A 123 2.81 -2.77 22.55
CA ILE A 123 4.28 -2.79 22.59
C ILE A 123 4.78 -2.22 23.92
N LYS A 124 4.22 -1.10 24.38
CA LYS A 124 4.56 -0.53 25.69
C LYS A 124 4.34 -1.54 26.81
N GLN A 125 3.18 -2.20 26.82
CA GLN A 125 2.85 -3.23 27.81
C GLN A 125 3.88 -4.37 27.81
N ALA A 126 4.25 -4.89 26.64
CA ALA A 126 5.27 -5.94 26.52
C ALA A 126 6.62 -5.54 27.15
N PHE A 127 7.07 -4.30 26.94
CA PHE A 127 8.30 -3.78 27.55
C PHE A 127 8.15 -3.53 29.06
N GLN A 128 6.95 -3.15 29.52
CA GLN A 128 6.66 -3.00 30.96
C GLN A 128 6.68 -4.36 31.67
N ASP A 129 6.07 -5.39 31.07
CA ASP A 129 6.05 -6.75 31.61
C ASP A 129 7.42 -7.40 31.60
N ALA A 130 8.30 -6.99 30.69
CA ALA A 130 9.71 -7.37 30.67
C ALA A 130 10.58 -6.52 31.63
N GLY A 131 10.05 -5.46 32.23
CA GLY A 131 10.78 -4.59 33.15
C GLY A 131 11.80 -3.65 32.50
N THR A 132 11.74 -3.46 31.18
CA THR A 132 12.70 -2.64 30.41
C THR A 132 12.11 -1.32 29.89
N TRP A 133 10.82 -1.07 30.13
CA TRP A 133 10.19 0.20 29.79
C TRP A 133 10.72 1.35 30.66
N THR A 134 11.00 2.50 30.03
CA THR A 134 11.39 3.74 30.71
C THR A 134 10.49 4.91 30.29
N PRO A 135 10.41 6.01 31.07
CA PRO A 135 9.72 7.23 30.64
C PRO A 135 10.29 7.86 29.36
N TYR A 136 11.53 7.52 28.99
CA TYR A 136 12.21 7.99 27.78
C TYR A 136 12.02 7.05 26.59
N SER A 137 11.36 5.91 26.76
CA SER A 137 11.11 4.96 25.67
C SER A 137 10.09 5.55 24.67
N HIS A 138 10.41 5.48 23.38
CA HIS A 138 9.62 6.07 22.31
C HIS A 138 9.25 5.01 21.27
N ILE A 139 7.96 4.85 20.99
CA ILE A 139 7.46 3.88 20.00
C ILE A 139 7.00 4.60 18.73
N VAL A 140 7.54 4.20 17.59
CA VAL A 140 7.16 4.65 16.25
C VAL A 140 6.55 3.48 15.48
N ILE A 141 5.42 3.71 14.82
CA ILE A 141 4.86 2.76 13.85
C ILE A 141 5.41 3.17 12.48
N ALA A 142 6.16 2.28 11.84
CA ALA A 142 6.60 2.41 10.46
C ALA A 142 5.67 1.55 9.59
N GLY A 143 4.65 2.19 9.01
CA GLY A 143 3.73 1.54 8.08
C GLY A 143 4.38 1.24 6.73
N LEU A 144 3.69 0.43 5.92
CA LEU A 144 4.15 0.03 4.57
C LEU A 144 5.57 -0.58 4.55
N ALA A 145 5.94 -1.28 5.63
CA ALA A 145 7.28 -1.82 5.79
C ALA A 145 7.33 -3.31 5.41
N ASN A 146 8.39 -3.72 4.69
CA ASN A 146 8.72 -5.09 4.29
C ASN A 146 7.73 -5.78 3.31
N SER A 147 6.43 -5.60 3.47
CA SER A 147 5.37 -6.13 2.61
C SER A 147 4.12 -5.24 2.69
N TYR A 148 3.09 -5.56 1.92
CA TYR A 148 1.84 -4.80 1.87
C TYR A 148 0.62 -5.73 1.93
N ALA A 149 -0.19 -5.57 2.98
CA ALA A 149 -1.41 -6.34 3.22
C ALA A 149 -2.64 -5.43 3.40
N HIS A 150 -2.70 -4.33 2.64
CA HIS A 150 -3.76 -3.33 2.72
C HIS A 150 -3.92 -2.73 4.13
N TYR A 151 -5.17 -2.46 4.53
CA TYR A 151 -5.51 -1.70 5.73
C TYR A 151 -5.67 -2.60 6.96
N ILE A 152 -5.41 -2.00 8.12
CA ILE A 152 -5.68 -2.62 9.42
C ILE A 152 -6.51 -1.65 10.24
N THR A 153 -7.81 -1.92 10.31
CA THR A 153 -8.74 -1.20 11.18
C THR A 153 -8.87 -1.85 12.55
N THR A 154 -9.33 -1.07 13.52
CA THR A 154 -9.85 -1.63 14.77
C THR A 154 -11.11 -2.47 14.50
N TYR A 155 -11.52 -3.31 15.45
CA TYR A 155 -12.75 -4.10 15.34
C TYR A 155 -13.97 -3.19 15.13
N GLU A 156 -14.01 -2.06 15.83
CA GLU A 156 -15.11 -1.10 15.84
C GLU A 156 -15.19 -0.31 14.53
N GLU A 157 -14.03 0.14 14.01
CA GLU A 157 -13.93 0.75 12.68
C GLU A 157 -14.32 -0.27 11.58
N TYR A 158 -13.90 -1.53 11.73
CA TYR A 158 -14.25 -2.60 10.80
C TYR A 158 -15.76 -2.78 10.67
N GLN A 159 -16.52 -2.66 11.76
CA GLN A 159 -17.98 -2.80 11.73
C GLN A 159 -18.66 -1.77 10.81
N GLN A 160 -18.02 -0.62 10.60
CA GLN A 160 -18.57 0.46 9.78
C GLN A 160 -18.38 0.24 8.29
N GLN A 161 -17.50 -0.70 7.89
CA GLN A 161 -17.19 -1.05 6.50
C GLN A 161 -17.01 0.17 5.58
N ARG A 162 -16.27 1.18 6.04
CA ARG A 162 -15.68 2.21 5.16
C ARG A 162 -14.58 1.60 4.30
N TYR A 163 -13.91 2.40 3.47
CA TYR A 163 -12.85 1.92 2.57
C TYR A 163 -11.82 1.05 3.29
N GLU A 164 -11.33 1.49 4.44
CA GLU A 164 -10.32 0.80 5.24
C GLU A 164 -10.86 -0.50 5.85
N GLY A 165 -12.13 -0.50 6.29
CA GLY A 165 -12.81 -1.69 6.81
C GLY A 165 -13.06 -2.73 5.73
N GLY A 166 -13.46 -2.29 4.53
CA GLY A 166 -13.56 -3.13 3.34
C GLY A 166 -12.22 -3.68 2.88
N SER A 167 -11.14 -2.94 3.11
CA SER A 167 -9.76 -3.28 2.74
C SER A 167 -8.98 -4.03 3.84
N THR A 168 -9.59 -4.29 5.00
CA THR A 168 -8.95 -5.06 6.08
C THR A 168 -9.03 -6.56 5.78
N LEU A 169 -8.02 -7.09 5.11
CA LEU A 169 -8.08 -8.40 4.42
C LEU A 169 -8.52 -9.58 5.30
N TYR A 170 -7.96 -9.72 6.50
CA TYR A 170 -8.11 -10.95 7.30
C TYR A 170 -9.26 -10.90 8.31
N GLY A 171 -10.25 -10.03 8.07
CA GLY A 171 -11.48 -9.95 8.85
C GLY A 171 -11.40 -9.06 10.09
N PRO A 172 -12.46 -9.05 10.92
CA PRO A 172 -12.64 -8.10 12.02
C PRO A 172 -11.57 -8.20 13.12
N HIS A 173 -10.88 -9.35 13.21
CA HIS A 173 -9.87 -9.63 14.23
C HIS A 173 -8.43 -9.43 13.74
N THR A 174 -8.24 -8.80 12.58
CA THR A 174 -6.91 -8.55 12.00
C THR A 174 -6.00 -7.77 12.97
N LEU A 175 -6.47 -6.64 13.51
CA LEU A 175 -5.68 -5.86 14.49
C LEU A 175 -5.36 -6.66 15.74
N ALA A 176 -6.32 -7.42 16.28
CA ALA A 176 -6.12 -8.21 17.48
C ALA A 176 -5.02 -9.27 17.29
N ALA A 177 -4.99 -9.91 16.12
CA ALA A 177 -3.93 -10.85 15.75
C ALA A 177 -2.56 -10.14 15.64
N TYR A 178 -2.50 -8.94 15.06
CA TYR A 178 -1.26 -8.14 15.06
C TYR A 178 -0.82 -7.78 16.48
N GLN A 179 -1.71 -7.33 17.35
CA GLN A 179 -1.38 -7.00 18.74
C GLN A 179 -0.81 -8.22 19.47
N GLN A 180 -1.44 -9.39 19.32
CA GLN A 180 -0.94 -10.63 19.91
C GLN A 180 0.47 -10.98 19.45
N LEU A 181 0.69 -11.02 18.13
CA LEU A 181 1.98 -11.43 17.57
C LEU A 181 3.09 -10.41 17.86
N PHE A 182 2.76 -9.12 17.82
CA PHE A 182 3.73 -8.07 18.16
C PHE A 182 4.01 -7.98 19.65
N TYR A 183 3.05 -8.29 20.52
CA TYR A 183 3.32 -8.43 21.95
C TYR A 183 4.39 -9.51 22.15
N ASP A 184 4.19 -10.71 21.59
CA ASP A 184 5.15 -11.80 21.73
C ASP A 184 6.53 -11.41 21.22
N LEU A 185 6.61 -10.77 20.05
CA LEU A 185 7.87 -10.30 19.48
C LEU A 185 8.56 -9.24 20.35
N ALA A 186 7.80 -8.24 20.83
CA ALA A 186 8.32 -7.18 21.70
C ALA A 186 8.79 -7.72 23.06
N ASN A 187 8.02 -8.66 23.60
CA ASN A 187 8.24 -9.28 24.90
C ASN A 187 9.51 -10.16 24.89
N ASN A 188 9.77 -10.87 23.78
CA ASN A 188 11.02 -11.60 23.55
C ASN A 188 12.20 -10.67 23.33
N LEU A 189 12.05 -9.64 22.48
CA LEU A 189 13.08 -8.63 22.25
C LEU A 189 13.52 -7.96 23.55
N ALA A 190 12.56 -7.53 24.36
CA ALA A 190 12.79 -6.87 25.64
C ALA A 190 13.48 -7.78 26.68
N ARG A 191 13.30 -9.11 26.60
CA ARG A 191 14.00 -10.09 27.45
C ARG A 191 15.27 -10.65 26.83
N ASN A 192 15.69 -10.15 25.67
CA ASN A 192 16.82 -10.66 24.90
C ASN A 192 16.68 -12.18 24.60
N GLN A 193 15.47 -12.61 24.25
CA GLN A 193 15.12 -13.98 23.90
C GLN A 193 14.96 -14.13 22.39
N SER A 194 15.33 -15.30 21.87
CA SER A 194 15.11 -15.63 20.46
C SER A 194 13.64 -15.92 20.18
N VAL A 195 13.19 -15.56 18.99
CA VAL A 195 11.87 -15.94 18.47
C VAL A 195 12.01 -17.12 17.52
N LEU A 196 11.00 -17.98 17.48
CA LEU A 196 10.94 -19.06 16.49
C LEU A 196 10.83 -18.48 15.09
N SER A 197 11.51 -19.12 14.13
CA SER A 197 11.37 -18.76 12.72
C SER A 197 9.93 -18.96 12.27
N GLY A 198 9.35 -17.92 11.66
CA GLY A 198 8.07 -18.01 11.00
C GLY A 198 8.12 -18.83 9.70
N PRO A 199 6.95 -19.10 9.10
CA PRO A 199 6.89 -19.74 7.79
C PRO A 199 7.55 -18.86 6.73
N GLN A 200 8.12 -19.49 5.69
CA GLN A 200 8.76 -18.76 4.59
C GLN A 200 7.71 -18.30 3.57
N PRO A 201 7.75 -17.04 3.10
CA PRO A 201 6.85 -16.57 2.06
C PRO A 201 7.09 -17.33 0.75
N PHE A 202 6.04 -17.43 -0.07
CA PHE A 202 6.14 -18.07 -1.38
C PHE A 202 6.97 -17.24 -2.35
N ASP A 203 7.86 -17.90 -3.10
CA ASP A 203 8.58 -17.28 -4.19
C ASP A 203 7.72 -17.26 -5.46
N ILE A 204 7.30 -16.06 -5.87
CA ILE A 204 6.47 -15.82 -7.05
C ILE A 204 7.27 -15.33 -8.26
N ARG A 205 8.62 -15.29 -8.18
CA ARG A 205 9.46 -14.89 -9.32
C ARG A 205 9.25 -15.83 -10.51
N GLY A 206 9.10 -15.25 -11.70
CA GLY A 206 8.82 -16.01 -12.92
C GLY A 206 7.40 -16.60 -13.01
N ARG A 207 6.51 -16.28 -12.06
CA ARG A 207 5.11 -16.72 -12.06
C ARG A 207 4.13 -15.58 -12.34
N THR A 208 4.61 -14.35 -12.51
CA THR A 208 3.76 -13.19 -12.81
C THR A 208 3.35 -13.18 -14.28
N ILE A 209 2.12 -12.75 -14.54
CA ILE A 209 1.58 -12.58 -15.89
C ILE A 209 1.49 -11.08 -16.16
N SER A 210 2.06 -10.62 -17.27
CA SER A 210 1.93 -9.23 -17.72
C SER A 210 1.17 -9.19 -19.04
N PHE A 211 0.05 -8.45 -19.05
CA PHE A 211 -0.68 -8.13 -20.27
C PHE A 211 -0.32 -6.77 -20.86
N LEU A 212 0.61 -6.04 -20.22
CA LEU A 212 1.08 -4.76 -20.70
C LEU A 212 2.08 -5.01 -21.85
N PRO A 213 1.77 -4.65 -23.10
CA PRO A 213 2.70 -4.83 -24.21
C PRO A 213 3.97 -3.99 -23.99
N PRO A 214 5.13 -4.45 -24.45
CA PRO A 214 6.34 -3.64 -24.44
C PRO A 214 6.12 -2.35 -25.27
N PRO A 215 6.92 -1.30 -25.03
CA PRO A 215 6.98 -0.18 -25.96
C PRO A 215 7.24 -0.70 -27.38
N LEU A 216 6.46 -0.20 -28.34
CA LEU A 216 6.66 -0.50 -29.76
C LEU A 216 7.70 0.46 -30.33
N TRP A 217 7.74 0.63 -31.65
CA TRP A 217 8.57 1.64 -32.28
C TRP A 217 8.01 3.04 -32.04
N ASP A 218 8.88 3.98 -31.70
CA ASP A 218 8.56 5.40 -31.68
C ASP A 218 8.80 6.01 -33.06
N SER A 219 7.99 7.01 -33.40
CA SER A 219 8.18 7.79 -34.62
C SER A 219 7.83 9.25 -34.38
N VAL A 220 8.37 10.11 -35.25
CA VAL A 220 8.04 11.53 -35.32
C VAL A 220 7.46 11.84 -36.70
N PRO A 221 6.69 12.93 -36.86
CA PRO A 221 6.14 13.30 -38.16
C PRO A 221 7.23 13.43 -39.24
N ILE A 222 6.84 13.20 -40.50
CA ILE A 222 7.76 13.32 -41.65
C ILE A 222 8.43 14.69 -41.65
N GLY A 223 9.75 14.71 -41.77
CA GLY A 223 10.56 15.93 -41.75
C GLY A 223 10.94 16.45 -40.35
N LYS A 224 10.54 15.76 -39.27
CA LYS A 224 10.96 16.04 -37.89
C LYS A 224 11.97 15.02 -37.39
N LYS A 225 12.64 15.36 -36.28
CA LYS A 225 13.54 14.49 -35.53
C LYS A 225 13.16 14.47 -34.05
N PHE A 226 13.54 13.40 -33.35
CA PHE A 226 13.47 13.39 -31.89
C PHE A 226 14.32 14.54 -31.32
N GLY A 227 13.78 15.24 -30.32
CA GLY A 227 14.37 16.43 -29.71
C GLY A 227 13.99 17.75 -30.40
N ASP A 228 13.38 17.72 -31.59
CA ASP A 228 12.93 18.95 -32.25
C ASP A 228 11.86 19.66 -31.40
N VAL A 229 12.01 20.96 -31.19
CA VAL A 229 11.05 21.80 -30.47
C VAL A 229 9.74 21.91 -31.27
N ILE A 230 8.62 21.67 -30.59
CA ILE A 230 7.25 21.86 -31.09
C ILE A 230 6.76 23.24 -30.68
N THR A 231 6.90 23.58 -29.39
CA THR A 231 6.57 24.90 -28.84
C THR A 231 7.72 25.36 -27.99
N ASP A 232 8.31 26.49 -28.38
CA ASP A 232 9.43 27.10 -27.67
C ASP A 232 8.94 27.99 -26.52
N VAL A 233 9.86 28.32 -25.62
CA VAL A 233 9.61 29.23 -24.49
C VAL A 233 9.52 30.69 -24.94
N ALA A 234 8.89 31.53 -24.12
CA ALA A 234 8.92 32.98 -24.30
C ALA A 234 10.30 33.56 -23.95
N SER A 235 10.61 34.74 -24.49
CA SER A 235 11.92 35.39 -24.28
C SER A 235 12.16 35.89 -22.86
N SER A 236 11.10 36.02 -22.04
CA SER A 236 11.20 36.55 -20.69
C SER A 236 10.02 36.11 -19.83
N TYR A 237 10.28 35.90 -18.54
CA TYR A 237 9.30 35.53 -17.53
C TYR A 237 9.53 36.35 -16.25
N LYS A 238 8.50 36.47 -15.41
CA LYS A 238 8.58 37.02 -14.06
C LYS A 238 8.52 35.89 -13.02
N PRO A 239 9.04 36.11 -11.80
CA PRO A 239 8.85 35.17 -10.71
C PRO A 239 7.36 34.85 -10.49
N GLY A 240 7.02 33.56 -10.46
CA GLY A 240 5.64 33.07 -10.36
C GLY A 240 5.00 32.67 -11.70
N ASP A 241 5.60 33.06 -12.84
CA ASP A 241 5.13 32.62 -14.14
C ASP A 241 5.45 31.13 -14.39
N THR A 242 4.64 30.46 -15.20
CA THR A 242 4.89 29.08 -15.65
C THR A 242 5.55 29.07 -17.03
N VAL A 243 6.76 28.52 -17.10
CA VAL A 243 7.45 28.24 -18.38
C VAL A 243 6.91 26.93 -18.95
N ARG A 244 6.54 26.93 -20.24
CA ARG A 244 6.10 25.72 -20.95
C ARG A 244 6.83 25.64 -22.28
N CYS A 245 7.38 24.46 -22.57
CA CYS A 245 7.88 24.09 -23.88
C CYS A 245 7.44 22.66 -24.19
N SER A 246 7.51 22.28 -25.46
CA SER A 246 7.28 20.91 -25.89
C SER A 246 8.23 20.55 -27.02
N TRP A 247 8.61 19.28 -27.09
CA TRP A 247 9.51 18.72 -28.09
C TRP A 247 9.06 17.32 -28.50
N TRP A 248 9.54 16.84 -29.64
CA TRP A 248 9.28 15.48 -30.09
C TRP A 248 10.08 14.48 -29.25
N GLY A 249 9.40 13.82 -28.29
CA GLY A 249 9.97 12.77 -27.46
C GLY A 249 9.67 11.35 -27.95
N ALA A 250 10.30 10.37 -27.33
CA ALA A 250 9.98 8.95 -27.47
C ALA A 250 9.26 8.44 -26.20
N ASN A 251 8.74 7.22 -26.24
CA ASN A 251 8.10 6.60 -25.09
C ASN A 251 9.06 6.51 -23.87
N PRO A 252 8.72 7.13 -22.72
CA PRO A 252 9.56 7.07 -21.52
C PRO A 252 9.78 5.66 -20.96
N ARG A 253 9.01 4.67 -21.42
CA ARG A 253 9.22 3.26 -21.05
C ARG A 253 10.43 2.61 -21.75
N ASN A 254 11.02 3.28 -22.75
CA ASN A 254 12.24 2.79 -23.40
C ASN A 254 13.47 2.90 -22.50
N ASP A 255 13.56 3.97 -21.70
CA ASP A 255 14.62 4.20 -20.73
C ASP A 255 14.04 5.00 -19.55
N LEU A 256 14.20 4.46 -18.35
CA LEU A 256 13.71 5.08 -17.12
C LEU A 256 14.57 6.29 -16.69
N PHE A 257 15.76 6.44 -17.27
CA PHE A 257 16.75 7.44 -16.84
C PHE A 257 17.03 7.39 -15.34
N THR A 258 17.21 6.18 -14.78
CA THR A 258 17.52 6.01 -13.36
C THR A 258 18.77 6.81 -12.98
N GLU A 259 18.70 7.56 -11.88
CA GLU A 259 19.73 8.51 -11.43
C GLU A 259 20.03 9.66 -12.42
N LYS A 260 19.09 9.97 -13.32
CA LYS A 260 19.13 11.07 -14.28
C LYS A 260 17.76 11.74 -14.36
N SER A 261 17.63 12.76 -15.20
CA SER A 261 16.36 13.44 -15.46
C SER A 261 16.00 13.42 -16.95
N PHE A 262 14.70 13.47 -17.23
CA PHE A 262 14.17 13.65 -18.58
C PHE A 262 14.26 15.11 -19.05
N LEU A 263 14.48 16.04 -18.13
CA LEU A 263 14.52 17.48 -18.38
C LEU A 263 15.46 18.15 -17.37
N TYR A 264 16.28 19.07 -17.86
CA TYR A 264 17.12 19.93 -17.06
C TYR A 264 16.79 21.38 -17.33
N VAL A 265 16.95 22.23 -16.31
CA VAL A 265 16.88 23.68 -16.46
C VAL A 265 18.23 24.24 -16.08
N ASP A 266 18.94 24.77 -17.06
CA ASP A 266 20.27 25.31 -16.85
C ASP A 266 20.22 26.83 -16.76
N GLN A 267 21.04 27.39 -15.87
CA GLN A 267 21.31 28.82 -15.82
C GLN A 267 22.66 29.12 -16.47
N LEU A 268 22.67 30.05 -17.43
CA LEU A 268 23.93 30.57 -17.96
C LEU A 268 24.59 31.50 -16.94
N VAL A 269 25.75 31.11 -16.41
CA VAL A 269 26.57 31.88 -15.45
C VAL A 269 28.00 31.93 -15.96
N ASN A 270 28.57 33.13 -16.13
CA ASN A 270 29.92 33.32 -16.66
C ASN A 270 30.17 32.53 -17.96
N GLU A 271 29.23 32.62 -18.91
CA GLU A 271 29.26 31.93 -20.21
C GLU A 271 29.25 30.39 -20.12
N LYS A 272 28.92 29.83 -18.96
CA LYS A 272 28.76 28.38 -18.76
C LYS A 272 27.36 28.05 -18.28
N TRP A 273 26.77 27.02 -18.88
CA TRP A 273 25.51 26.47 -18.39
C TRP A 273 25.77 25.70 -17.09
N VAL A 274 25.01 26.04 -16.05
CA VAL A 274 25.05 25.42 -14.74
C VAL A 274 23.64 24.92 -14.43
N GLU A 275 23.52 23.62 -14.23
CA GLU A 275 22.27 22.96 -13.90
C GLU A 275 21.64 23.55 -12.61
N LYS A 276 20.33 23.77 -12.65
CA LYS A 276 19.51 24.09 -11.49
C LYS A 276 18.58 22.90 -11.27
N ASP A 277 18.92 22.08 -10.27
CA ASP A 277 18.23 20.81 -9.99
C ASP A 277 16.70 20.92 -10.03
N ASP A 278 16.09 19.96 -10.70
CA ASP A 278 14.66 19.74 -10.83
C ASP A 278 13.96 19.44 -9.49
N ILE A 279 14.67 18.90 -8.50
CA ILE A 279 14.15 18.64 -7.14
C ILE A 279 13.70 19.94 -6.43
N PHE A 280 14.25 21.10 -6.79
CA PHE A 280 13.93 22.38 -6.17
C PHE A 280 13.00 23.27 -7.00
N MET A 281 12.62 22.85 -8.20
CA MET A 281 11.70 23.59 -9.06
C MET A 281 10.42 22.79 -9.29
N CYS A 282 9.27 23.48 -9.33
CA CYS A 282 7.99 22.89 -9.71
C CYS A 282 7.98 22.55 -11.22
N VAL A 283 8.80 21.59 -11.63
CA VAL A 283 8.91 21.09 -12.99
C VAL A 283 7.92 19.95 -13.17
N SER A 284 7.22 19.91 -14.29
CA SER A 284 6.31 18.84 -14.64
C SER A 284 6.54 18.41 -16.07
N LEU A 285 6.75 17.11 -16.28
CA LEU A 285 6.83 16.50 -17.59
C LEU A 285 5.53 15.75 -17.88
N ALA A 286 4.96 15.99 -19.06
CA ALA A 286 3.85 15.21 -19.58
C ALA A 286 4.23 14.66 -20.97
N SER A 287 4.03 13.36 -21.17
CA SER A 287 4.19 12.70 -22.46
C SER A 287 2.80 12.43 -23.05
N TYR A 288 2.64 12.71 -24.34
CA TYR A 288 1.40 12.48 -25.07
C TYR A 288 1.66 11.59 -26.28
N LEU A 289 0.84 10.56 -26.44
CA LEU A 289 0.79 9.76 -27.68
C LEU A 289 0.06 10.58 -28.75
N VAL A 290 0.81 11.06 -29.73
CA VAL A 290 0.23 11.68 -30.91
C VAL A 290 0.01 10.59 -31.94
N TYR A 291 -1.23 10.09 -32.04
CA TYR A 291 -1.61 9.23 -33.16
C TYR A 291 -1.72 10.11 -34.41
N SER A 292 -0.88 9.87 -35.41
CA SER A 292 -1.18 10.30 -36.78
C SER A 292 -2.30 9.39 -37.30
N VAL A 293 -3.49 9.95 -37.51
CA VAL A 293 -4.58 9.29 -38.24
C VAL A 293 -4.23 9.30 -39.74
#